data_AF-A0A2D6DZA8-F1
#
_entry.id   AF-A0A2D6DZA8-F1
#
_cell.length_a   1.000
_cell.length_b   1.000
_cell.length_c   1.000
_cell.angle_alpha   90.00
_cell.angle_beta   90.00
_cell.angle_gamma   90.00
#
_symmetry.space_group_name_H-M   'P 1'
#
loop_
_entity.id
_entity.type
_entity.pdbx_description
1 polymer ?
#
loop_
_entity_poly.entity_id
_entity_poly.type
_entity_poly.pdbx_seq_one_letter_code
_entity_poly.pdbx_strand_id
1 'polypeptide(L)'
;RQLDLVAPTAPMQIESAQQLKMTPMKTRRPDYYYIYYATLALYQHQGPIWSEWNVSLKDVLPNLQEKTGSLEGSWDPSRGLAETGGRITSTALATLSLEVYYRILPIYGFRGDEKAAPEIKVRDNDKE
;
A
#
# COMPACT_ATOMS: atom_id res chain seq x y z
N ARG A 1 19.37 -5.53 7.31
CA ARG A 1 19.49 -4.20 7.93
C ARG A 1 18.06 -3.70 8.17
N GLN A 2 17.47 -4.15 9.28
CA GLN A 2 16.08 -3.90 9.65
C GLN A 2 15.97 -2.47 10.19
N LEU A 3 14.98 -1.71 9.76
CA LEU A 3 14.68 -0.38 10.30
C LEU A 3 13.93 -0.53 11.64
N ASP A 4 14.56 -1.16 12.62
CA ASP A 4 14.04 -1.43 13.98
C ASP A 4 14.13 -0.19 14.91
N LEU A 5 13.81 1.00 14.42
CA LEU A 5 14.05 2.20 15.25
C LEU A 5 12.85 2.60 16.12
N VAL A 6 11.61 2.21 15.76
CA VAL A 6 10.41 2.69 16.47
C VAL A 6 9.26 1.67 16.39
N ALA A 7 8.62 1.37 17.53
CA ALA A 7 7.42 0.52 17.56
C ALA A 7 6.24 1.16 16.81
N PRO A 8 5.39 0.38 16.11
CA PRO A 8 4.21 0.92 15.40
C PRO A 8 3.23 1.69 16.30
N THR A 9 3.21 1.36 17.59
CA THR A 9 2.38 2.00 18.62
C THR A 9 2.97 3.30 19.18
N ALA A 10 4.17 3.69 18.75
CA ALA A 10 4.76 4.95 19.19
C ALA A 10 3.90 6.14 18.72
N PRO A 11 3.73 7.20 19.55
CA PRO A 11 2.88 8.34 19.21
C PRO A 11 3.17 8.96 17.84
N MET A 12 4.45 9.09 17.48
CA MET A 12 4.91 9.60 16.18
C MET A 12 4.43 8.75 15.00
N GLN A 13 4.40 7.42 15.15
CA GLN A 13 3.97 6.50 14.09
C GLN A 13 2.45 6.57 13.91
N ILE A 14 1.71 6.66 15.02
CA ILE A 14 0.25 6.84 15.00
C ILE A 14 -0.14 8.15 14.32
N GLU A 15 0.49 9.26 14.72
CA GLU A 15 0.23 10.57 14.12
C GLU A 15 0.55 10.57 12.62
N SER A 16 1.69 9.98 12.23
CA SER A 16 2.08 9.85 10.83
C SER A 16 1.05 9.04 10.02
N ALA A 17 0.59 7.91 10.56
CA ALA A 17 -0.44 7.08 9.91
C ALA A 17 -1.79 7.81 9.81
N GLN A 18 -2.19 8.57 10.83
CA GLN A 18 -3.38 9.42 10.80
C GLN A 18 -3.27 10.51 9.72
N GLN A 19 -2.10 11.13 9.57
CA GLN A 19 -1.88 12.12 8.52
C GLN A 19 -1.97 11.50 7.12
N LEU A 20 -1.47 10.27 6.94
CA LEU A 20 -1.63 9.53 5.69
C LEU A 20 -3.09 9.16 5.41
N LYS A 21 -3.88 8.83 6.45
CA LYS A 21 -5.33 8.63 6.31
C LYS A 21 -6.05 9.88 5.78
N MET A 22 -5.62 11.07 6.20
CA MET A 22 -6.16 12.34 5.71
C MET A 22 -5.77 12.65 4.26
N THR A 23 -4.82 11.90 3.69
CA THR A 23 -4.30 12.11 2.33
C THR A 23 -4.46 10.83 1.49
N PRO A 24 -5.69 10.41 1.17
CA PRO A 24 -5.91 9.15 0.46
C PRO A 24 -5.34 9.17 -0.96
N MET A 25 -5.13 7.97 -1.51
CA MET A 25 -4.70 7.81 -2.90
C MET A 25 -5.68 8.48 -3.86
N LYS A 26 -5.14 9.30 -4.76
CA LYS A 26 -5.94 9.96 -5.80
C LYS A 26 -6.08 9.04 -6.99
N THR A 27 -7.29 8.88 -7.49
CA THR A 27 -7.57 8.14 -8.74
C THR A 27 -7.27 8.99 -9.98
N ARG A 28 -7.50 10.30 -9.90
CA ARG A 28 -7.18 11.23 -10.99
C ARG A 28 -5.79 11.85 -10.77
N ARG A 29 -4.89 11.61 -11.72
CA ARG A 29 -3.47 12.01 -11.65
C ARG A 29 -2.80 11.52 -10.33
N PRO A 30 -2.68 10.19 -10.14
CA PRO A 30 -2.01 9.59 -8.98
C PRO A 30 -0.52 9.98 -8.88
N ASP A 31 -0.07 10.40 -7.70
CA ASP A 31 1.36 10.52 -7.45
C ASP A 31 1.92 9.15 -7.06
N TYR A 32 2.48 8.41 -8.01
CA TYR A 32 3.00 7.05 -7.76
C TYR A 32 4.18 7.04 -6.78
N TYR A 33 4.94 8.13 -6.70
CA TYR A 33 6.03 8.24 -5.73
C TYR A 33 5.47 8.31 -4.32
N TYR A 34 4.47 9.16 -4.11
CA TYR A 34 3.74 9.22 -2.86
C TYR A 34 3.09 7.88 -2.51
N ILE A 35 2.37 7.26 -3.45
CA ILE A 35 1.68 5.98 -3.24
C ILE A 35 2.65 4.91 -2.75
N TYR A 36 3.83 4.80 -3.38
CA TYR A 36 4.84 3.83 -2.99
C TYR A 36 5.33 4.03 -1.55
N TYR A 37 5.75 5.24 -1.19
CA TYR A 37 6.28 5.51 0.15
C TYR A 37 5.20 5.52 1.24
N ALA A 38 3.98 5.96 0.93
CA ALA A 38 2.84 5.83 1.84
C ALA A 38 2.49 4.35 2.09
N THR A 39 2.55 3.51 1.06
CA THR A 39 2.34 2.06 1.19
C THR A 39 3.42 1.43 2.08
N LEU A 40 4.70 1.80 1.90
CA LEU A 40 5.78 1.33 2.78
C LEU A 40 5.56 1.74 4.25
N ALA A 41 5.23 3.01 4.49
CA ALA A 41 5.03 3.54 5.84
C ALA A 41 3.83 2.88 6.53
N LEU A 42 2.69 2.77 5.84
CA LEU A 42 1.49 2.14 6.39
C LEU A 42 1.67 0.64 6.57
N TYR A 43 2.41 -0.05 5.69
CA TYR A 43 2.75 -1.45 5.89
C TYR A 43 3.61 -1.64 7.14
N GLN A 44 4.55 -0.74 7.43
CA GLN A 44 5.32 -0.81 8.68
C GLN A 44 4.46 -0.49 9.91
N HIS A 45 3.51 0.43 9.79
CA HIS A 45 2.57 0.77 10.87
C HIS A 45 1.54 -0.34 11.16
N GLN A 46 1.14 -1.10 10.14
CA GLN A 46 0.07 -2.11 10.21
C GLN A 46 -1.28 -1.50 10.69
N GLY A 47 -2.19 -2.33 11.19
CA GLY A 47 -3.45 -1.90 11.79
C GLY A 47 -4.58 -1.54 10.80
N PRO A 48 -5.64 -0.87 11.29
CA PRO A 48 -6.83 -0.58 10.49
C PRO A 48 -6.56 0.34 9.30
N ILE A 49 -5.69 1.35 9.48
CA ILE A 49 -5.35 2.31 8.41
C ILE A 49 -4.64 1.59 7.25
N TRP A 50 -3.71 0.68 7.56
CA TRP A 50 -3.09 -0.18 6.57
C TRP A 50 -4.13 -1.06 5.85
N SER A 51 -5.07 -1.64 6.59
CA SER A 51 -6.10 -2.50 6.01
C SER A 51 -6.98 -1.76 4.99
N GLU A 52 -7.45 -0.55 5.35
CA GLU A 52 -8.21 0.34 4.46
C GLU A 52 -7.38 0.76 3.23
N TRP A 53 -6.11 1.12 3.45
CA TRP A 53 -5.19 1.49 2.37
C TRP A 53 -4.95 0.35 1.39
N ASN A 54 -4.71 -0.87 1.89
CA ASN A 54 -4.43 -2.05 1.07
C ASN A 54 -5.62 -2.46 0.20
N VAL A 55 -6.85 -2.33 0.71
CA VAL A 55 -8.06 -2.52 -0.09
C VAL A 55 -8.10 -1.50 -1.21
N SER A 56 -7.89 -0.22 -0.89
CA SER A 56 -7.85 0.85 -1.88
C SER A 56 -6.74 0.64 -2.92
N LEU A 57 -5.57 0.14 -2.51
CA LEU A 57 -4.42 -0.08 -3.38
C LEU A 57 -4.72 -1.14 -4.45
N LYS A 58 -5.35 -2.24 -4.03
CA LYS A 58 -5.75 -3.36 -4.88
C LYS A 58 -6.90 -3.03 -5.83
N ASP A 59 -7.66 -1.98 -5.53
CA ASP A 59 -8.69 -1.47 -6.44
C ASP A 59 -8.12 -0.41 -7.39
N VAL A 60 -7.50 0.63 -6.84
CA VAL A 60 -7.09 1.82 -7.59
C VAL A 60 -6.00 1.52 -8.62
N LEU A 61 -4.91 0.84 -8.24
CA LEU A 61 -3.79 0.66 -9.18
C LEU A 61 -4.17 -0.24 -10.36
N PRO A 62 -4.84 -1.40 -10.18
CA PRO A 62 -5.31 -2.18 -11.32
C PRO A 62 -6.28 -1.44 -12.22
N ASN A 63 -7.14 -0.57 -11.68
CA ASN A 63 -8.06 0.26 -12.48
C ASN A 63 -7.36 1.34 -13.30
N LEU A 64 -6.19 1.82 -12.85
CA LEU A 64 -5.39 2.83 -13.55
C LEU A 64 -4.37 2.24 -14.53
N GLN A 65 -4.21 0.92 -14.55
CA GLN A 65 -3.29 0.26 -15.46
C GLN A 65 -3.88 0.23 -16.88
N GLU A 66 -3.06 0.53 -17.87
CA GLU A 66 -3.41 0.36 -19.28
C GLU A 66 -3.82 -1.09 -19.57
N LYS A 67 -4.99 -1.28 -20.17
CA LYS A 67 -5.58 -2.61 -20.42
C LYS A 67 -5.49 -3.09 -21.85
N THR A 68 -5.05 -2.22 -22.76
CA THR A 68 -5.07 -2.52 -24.20
C THR A 68 -3.94 -1.80 -24.93
N GLY A 69 -3.56 -2.32 -26.09
CA GLY A 69 -2.62 -1.67 -27.00
C GLY A 69 -1.16 -1.89 -26.62
N SER A 70 -0.27 -1.10 -27.22
CA SER A 70 1.18 -1.29 -27.07
C SER A 70 1.74 -0.96 -25.69
N LEU A 71 0.93 -0.34 -24.82
CA LEU A 71 1.30 0.09 -23.48
C LEU A 71 0.55 -0.69 -22.39
N GLU A 72 -0.13 -1.78 -22.76
CA GLU A 72 -0.84 -2.65 -21.83
C GLU A 72 0.09 -3.10 -20.68
N GLY A 73 -0.47 -3.11 -19.47
CA GLY A 73 0.25 -3.47 -18.26
C GLY A 73 1.04 -2.33 -17.62
N SER A 74 1.13 -1.17 -18.27
CA SER A 74 1.84 0.01 -17.75
C SER A 74 0.92 1.02 -17.07
N TRP A 75 1.51 2.04 -16.45
CA TRP A 75 0.78 3.16 -15.85
C TRP A 75 1.24 4.50 -16.46
N ASP A 76 0.27 5.34 -16.80
CA ASP A 76 0.51 6.66 -17.37
C ASP A 76 1.26 7.58 -16.41
N PRO A 77 2.26 8.35 -16.89
CA PRO A 77 2.88 9.41 -16.10
C PRO A 77 1.84 10.46 -15.75
N SER A 78 1.72 10.76 -14.46
CA SER A 78 0.56 11.52 -13.99
C SER A 78 0.94 12.80 -13.24
N ARG A 79 1.89 12.73 -12.30
CA ARG A 79 2.30 13.85 -11.45
C ARG A 79 3.64 13.58 -10.74
N GLY A 80 4.35 14.66 -10.43
CA GLY A 80 5.43 14.65 -9.43
C GLY A 80 6.68 13.99 -9.97
N LEU A 81 7.44 13.30 -9.10
CA LEU A 81 8.69 12.64 -9.50
C LEU A 81 8.48 11.55 -10.56
N ALA A 82 7.32 10.90 -10.56
CA ALA A 82 6.97 9.90 -11.56
C ALA A 82 6.72 10.51 -12.95
N GLU A 83 6.32 11.78 -13.03
CA GLU A 83 6.14 12.51 -14.29
C GLU A 83 7.48 12.76 -14.97
N THR A 84 8.49 13.23 -14.21
CA THR A 84 9.85 13.47 -14.73
C THR A 84 10.52 12.17 -15.21
N GLY A 85 10.29 11.05 -14.52
CA GLY A 85 10.80 9.74 -14.90
C GLY A 85 10.00 9.02 -15.99
N GLY A 86 8.87 9.60 -16.41
CA GLY A 86 8.00 9.03 -17.43
C GLY A 86 7.36 7.69 -17.06
N ARG A 87 6.97 6.94 -18.08
CA ARG A 87 6.14 5.72 -17.94
C ARG A 87 6.87 4.61 -17.22
N ILE A 88 8.18 4.49 -17.43
CA ILE A 88 9.01 3.47 -16.78
C ILE A 88 8.96 3.66 -15.26
N THR A 89 9.21 4.89 -14.78
CA THR A 89 9.16 5.18 -13.35
C THR A 89 7.76 5.00 -12.77
N SER A 90 6.72 5.45 -13.48
CA SER A 90 5.33 5.29 -13.04
C SER A 90 4.95 3.81 -12.91
N THR A 91 5.31 3.00 -13.91
CA THR A 91 5.06 1.56 -13.91
C THR A 91 5.84 0.86 -12.82
N ALA A 92 7.13 1.18 -12.64
CA ALA A 92 7.95 0.60 -11.59
C ALA A 92 7.39 0.88 -10.19
N LEU A 93 7.00 2.13 -9.91
CA LEU A 93 6.45 2.52 -8.60
C LEU A 93 5.07 1.90 -8.34
N ALA A 94 4.20 1.85 -9.35
CA ALA A 94 2.89 1.18 -9.22
C ALA A 94 3.07 -0.32 -8.92
N THR A 95 3.92 -1.01 -9.68
CA THR A 95 4.22 -2.43 -9.46
C THR A 95 4.85 -2.67 -8.08
N LEU A 96 5.85 -1.88 -7.68
CA LEU A 96 6.47 -1.99 -6.36
C LEU A 96 5.46 -1.80 -5.23
N SER A 97 4.51 -0.87 -5.39
CA SER A 97 3.45 -0.63 -4.41
C SER A 97 2.57 -1.88 -4.23
N LEU A 98 2.19 -2.53 -5.34
CA LEU A 98 1.39 -3.78 -5.31
C LEU A 98 2.16 -4.97 -4.72
N GLU A 99 3.49 -4.90 -4.67
CA GLU A 99 4.33 -5.99 -4.19
C GLU A 99 4.78 -5.83 -2.73
N VAL A 100 4.60 -4.65 -2.12
CA VAL A 100 5.07 -4.34 -0.75
C VAL A 100 4.70 -5.44 0.23
N TYR A 101 3.44 -5.88 0.21
CA TYR A 101 2.92 -6.87 1.16
C TYR A 101 3.33 -8.32 0.87
N TYR A 102 3.96 -8.58 -0.28
CA TYR A 102 4.59 -9.87 -0.60
C TYR A 102 6.09 -9.88 -0.34
N ARG A 103 6.78 -8.75 -0.54
CA ARG A 103 8.24 -8.64 -0.45
C ARG A 103 8.75 -8.42 0.98
N ILE A 104 8.00 -7.68 1.79
CA ILE A 104 8.35 -7.48 3.20
C ILE A 104 7.80 -8.67 3.98
N LEU A 105 8.49 -9.81 3.90
CA LEU A 105 8.13 -11.01 4.65
C LEU A 105 8.09 -10.69 6.16
N PRO A 106 7.13 -11.25 6.92
CA PRO A 106 7.11 -11.21 8.39
C PRO A 106 8.36 -11.78 9.08
N ILE A 107 9.30 -12.34 8.30
CA ILE A 107 10.64 -12.75 8.75
C ILE A 107 11.41 -11.59 9.39
N TYR A 108 11.05 -10.34 9.08
CA TYR A 108 11.57 -9.15 9.73
C TYR A 108 10.88 -8.82 11.07
N GLY A 109 10.33 -9.82 11.76
CA GLY A 109 10.13 -9.78 13.21
C GLY A 109 9.18 -8.70 13.72
N PHE A 110 7.90 -8.76 13.38
CA PHE A 110 6.87 -8.32 14.32
C PHE A 110 6.68 -9.41 15.39
N ARG A 111 7.72 -9.66 16.19
CA ARG A 111 7.59 -10.37 17.47
C ARG A 111 7.14 -9.35 18.51
N GLY A 112 5.86 -9.01 18.45
CA GLY A 112 5.16 -8.19 19.42
C GLY A 112 3.76 -8.76 19.63
N ASP A 113 3.72 -9.87 20.36
CA ASP A 113 2.57 -10.61 20.89
C ASP A 113 1.56 -11.23 19.90
N GLU A 114 1.66 -12.56 19.79
CA GLU A 114 0.80 -13.52 19.05
C GLU A 114 -0.70 -13.52 19.46
N LYS A 115 -1.23 -12.51 20.16
CA LYS A 115 -2.57 -12.56 20.77
C LYS A 115 -3.66 -11.69 20.13
N ALA A 116 -3.42 -11.06 18.98
CA ALA A 116 -4.40 -10.10 18.43
C ALA A 116 -4.61 -10.12 16.90
N ALA A 117 -4.56 -11.28 16.26
CA ALA A 117 -5.24 -11.41 14.96
C ALA A 117 -6.69 -11.82 15.23
N PRO A 118 -7.71 -10.95 15.02
CA PRO A 118 -9.09 -11.38 15.18
C PRO A 118 -9.41 -12.42 14.10
N GLU A 119 -9.93 -13.58 14.51
CA GLU A 119 -10.41 -14.61 13.60
C GLU A 119 -11.49 -14.03 12.68
N ILE A 120 -11.25 -14.09 11.37
CA ILE A 120 -12.24 -13.75 10.37
C ILE A 120 -13.31 -14.85 10.40
N LYS A 121 -14.41 -14.61 11.13
CA LYS A 121 -15.59 -15.47 11.04
C LYS A 121 -16.35 -15.14 9.76
N VAL A 122 -16.00 -15.83 8.68
CA VAL A 122 -16.88 -15.95 7.52
C VAL A 122 -18.02 -16.88 7.95
N ARG A 123 -19.23 -16.32 8.11
CA ARG A 123 -20.43 -17.13 8.29
C ARG A 123 -20.95 -17.47 6.90
N ASP A 124 -20.78 -18.73 6.49
CA ASP A 124 -21.41 -19.30 5.31
C ASP A 124 -22.93 -19.13 5.41
N ASN A 125 -23.49 -18.33 4.51
CA ASN A 125 -24.90 -18.40 4.18
C ASN A 125 -25.03 -19.38 3.01
N ASP A 126 -25.14 -20.67 3.31
CA ASP A 126 -25.65 -21.68 2.39
C ASP A 126 -25.99 -22.95 3.18
N LYS A 127 -27.25 -23.04 3.66
CA LYS A 127 -27.98 -24.31 3.88
C LYS A 127 -29.48 -24.07 3.75
N GLU A 128 -30.05 -24.72 2.72
CA GLU A 128 -31.46 -25.14 2.48
C GLU A 128 -32.61 -24.18 2.77
#